data_AF-A0AAU1YYL6-F1
#
_entry.id   AF-A0AAU1YYL6-F1
#
_cell.length_a   1.000
_cell.length_b   1.000
_cell.length_c   1.000
_cell.angle_alpha   90.00
_cell.angle_beta   90.00
_cell.angle_gamma   90.00
#
_symmetry.space_group_name_H-M   'P 1'
#
loop_
_entity.id
_entity.type
_entity.pdbx_description
1 polymer ?
#
loop_
_entity_poly.entity_id
_entity_poly.type
_entity_poly.pdbx_seq_one_letter_code
_entity_poly.pdbx_strand_id
1 'polypeptide(L)'
;MSVSAAGRPARASRRRVRTAILLCTVAAVTAAVIPASAHGAGTSAARIPAPPDPVVLVDCFSQAQMRPSEYILACGDGNNRLVSLRWDTWGARTATATGTDMVNDCVPYCAAGEFRAYPVKVTLSDPAAWPEHPDLRRFTMIRLRYPDTAPDPVRKDVTYRLVY
;
A
#
# COMPACT_ATOMS: atom_id res chain seq x y z
N MET A 1 -38.49 -8.86 35.93
CA MET A 1 -39.56 -7.89 35.60
C MET A 1 -39.52 -7.68 34.11
N SER A 2 -40.53 -8.20 33.42
CA SER A 2 -40.74 -8.05 31.98
C SER A 2 -41.43 -6.71 31.73
N VAL A 3 -40.96 -5.90 30.78
CA VAL A 3 -41.80 -4.96 30.05
C VAL A 3 -41.37 -4.94 28.59
N SER A 4 -42.30 -5.35 27.74
CA SER A 4 -42.28 -5.32 26.28
C SER A 4 -42.61 -3.92 25.72
N ALA A 5 -42.35 -3.80 24.41
CA ALA A 5 -42.99 -2.92 23.43
C ALA A 5 -42.45 -1.47 23.37
N ALA A 6 -42.39 -0.79 22.22
CA ALA A 6 -43.03 -1.00 20.93
C ALA A 6 -42.19 -0.36 19.82
N GLY A 7 -42.30 -0.89 18.60
CA GLY A 7 -41.63 -0.35 17.42
C GLY A 7 -42.50 0.60 16.58
N ARG A 8 -41.80 1.19 15.58
CA ARG A 8 -42.21 1.81 14.31
C ARG A 8 -42.77 3.25 14.36
N PRO A 9 -42.72 4.04 13.25
CA PRO A 9 -42.30 3.68 11.88
C PRO A 9 -41.32 4.66 11.17
N ALA A 10 -40.73 4.14 10.08
CA ALA A 10 -40.04 4.91 9.05
C ALA A 10 -41.00 5.82 8.27
N ARG A 11 -40.56 7.05 7.98
CA ARG A 11 -41.32 8.06 7.23
C ARG A 11 -40.88 8.06 5.77
N ALA A 12 -41.55 7.26 4.93
CA ALA A 12 -41.37 7.28 3.48
C ALA A 12 -42.13 8.47 2.88
N SER A 13 -41.40 9.40 2.25
CA SER A 13 -41.96 10.54 1.51
C SER A 13 -42.46 10.08 0.14
N ARG A 14 -43.78 10.06 -0.05
CA ARG A 14 -44.43 9.94 -1.36
C ARG A 14 -44.40 11.30 -2.09
N ARG A 15 -43.86 11.37 -3.30
CA ARG A 15 -44.14 12.46 -4.25
C ARG A 15 -44.60 11.92 -5.61
N ARG A 16 -45.93 12.00 -5.75
CA ARG A 16 -46.80 12.27 -6.91
C ARG A 16 -46.27 12.00 -8.32
N VAL A 17 -46.95 11.05 -8.96
CA VAL A 17 -47.01 10.79 -10.41
C VAL A 17 -47.48 12.04 -11.18
N ARG A 18 -46.85 12.33 -12.32
CA ARG A 18 -47.46 13.06 -13.44
C ARG A 18 -47.13 12.35 -14.75
N THR A 19 -48.14 11.68 -15.27
CA THR A 19 -48.21 11.08 -16.60
C THR A 19 -48.32 12.20 -17.65
N ALA A 20 -47.57 12.10 -18.75
CA ALA A 20 -47.95 12.72 -20.01
C ALA A 20 -47.37 11.87 -21.17
N ILE A 21 -48.27 11.18 -21.85
CA ILE A 21 -48.07 10.44 -23.09
C ILE A 21 -48.18 11.43 -24.24
N LEU A 22 -47.32 11.33 -25.27
CA LEU A 22 -47.62 11.85 -26.61
C LEU A 22 -46.94 10.97 -27.67
N LEU A 23 -47.80 10.40 -28.53
CA LEU A 23 -47.49 9.48 -29.63
C LEU A 23 -47.13 10.22 -30.93
N CYS A 24 -46.30 9.52 -31.72
CA CYS A 24 -46.27 9.42 -33.19
C CYS A 24 -46.08 10.67 -34.07
N THR A 25 -44.97 10.70 -34.82
CA THR A 25 -45.01 10.70 -36.29
C THR A 25 -43.79 9.97 -36.85
N VAL A 26 -44.04 8.91 -37.61
CA VAL A 26 -43.08 8.18 -38.45
C VAL A 26 -42.91 8.96 -39.75
N ALA A 27 -41.67 9.30 -40.11
CA ALA A 27 -41.33 9.74 -41.46
C ALA A 27 -40.34 8.73 -42.05
N ALA A 28 -40.84 7.87 -42.94
CA ALA A 28 -40.01 7.02 -43.79
C ALA A 28 -39.37 7.89 -44.88
N VAL A 29 -38.04 7.90 -44.95
CA VAL A 29 -37.29 8.48 -46.07
C VAL A 29 -36.35 7.42 -46.63
N THR A 30 -36.35 7.38 -47.95
CA THR A 30 -35.85 6.38 -48.89
C THR A 30 -34.38 6.02 -48.77
N ALA A 31 -34.10 4.74 -49.03
CA ALA A 31 -32.76 4.14 -49.11
C ALA A 31 -31.89 4.76 -50.20
N ALA A 32 -30.69 5.20 -49.83
CA ALA A 32 -29.56 5.36 -50.72
C ALA A 32 -28.47 4.38 -50.27
N VAL A 33 -28.29 3.30 -51.03
CA VAL A 33 -27.19 2.35 -50.85
C VAL A 33 -25.91 2.97 -51.40
N ILE A 34 -25.01 3.38 -50.51
CA ILE A 34 -23.63 3.72 -50.85
C ILE A 34 -22.75 2.54 -50.40
N PRO A 35 -22.05 1.83 -51.30
CA PRO A 35 -21.00 0.90 -50.90
C PRO A 35 -19.77 1.72 -50.52
N ALA A 36 -19.73 2.20 -49.28
CA ALA A 36 -18.51 2.69 -48.67
C ALA A 36 -17.77 1.48 -48.10
N SER A 37 -16.77 0.99 -48.83
CA SER A 37 -15.74 0.11 -48.30
C SER A 37 -14.94 0.86 -47.23
N ALA A 38 -15.52 0.96 -46.03
CA ALA A 38 -14.80 1.39 -44.85
C ALA A 38 -13.80 0.29 -44.52
N HIS A 39 -12.59 0.40 -45.09
CA HIS A 39 -11.40 -0.14 -44.47
C HIS A 39 -11.30 0.59 -43.15
N GLY A 40 -11.93 0.02 -42.12
CA GLY A 40 -11.65 0.36 -40.74
C GLY A 40 -10.17 0.08 -40.55
N ALA A 41 -9.36 1.10 -40.74
CA ALA A 41 -8.03 1.16 -40.18
C ALA A 41 -8.25 0.96 -38.70
N GLY A 42 -8.07 -0.28 -38.23
CA GLY A 42 -8.09 -0.60 -36.83
C GLY A 42 -7.00 0.25 -36.22
N THR A 43 -7.36 1.38 -35.64
CA THR A 43 -6.53 2.08 -34.67
C THR A 43 -6.28 1.05 -33.59
N SER A 44 -5.12 0.41 -33.65
CA SER A 44 -4.60 -0.41 -32.58
C SER A 44 -4.53 0.53 -31.39
N ALA A 45 -5.53 0.45 -30.50
CA ALA A 45 -5.57 1.25 -29.30
C ALA A 45 -4.26 0.98 -28.59
N ALA A 46 -3.41 2.01 -28.48
CA ALA A 46 -2.14 1.89 -27.80
C ALA A 46 -2.43 1.35 -26.40
N ARG A 47 -1.96 0.12 -26.13
CA ARG A 47 -2.13 -0.50 -24.82
C ARG A 47 -1.35 0.35 -23.83
N ILE A 48 -2.06 1.10 -22.98
CA ILE A 48 -1.44 1.78 -21.85
C ILE A 48 -0.84 0.69 -20.97
N PRO A 49 0.47 0.72 -20.67
CA PRO A 49 1.07 -0.25 -19.75
C PRO A 49 0.33 -0.21 -18.43
N ALA A 50 0.01 -1.39 -17.88
CA ALA A 50 -0.53 -1.47 -16.53
C ALA A 50 0.44 -0.78 -15.55
N PRO A 51 -0.06 -0.09 -14.51
CA PRO A 51 0.79 0.42 -13.45
C PRO A 51 1.64 -0.74 -12.87
N PRO A 52 2.91 -0.50 -12.52
CA PRO A 52 3.72 -1.53 -11.90
C PRO A 52 3.09 -1.97 -10.57
N ASP A 53 3.20 -3.26 -10.24
CA ASP A 53 2.72 -3.80 -8.97
C ASP A 53 3.29 -3.00 -7.79
N PRO A 54 2.46 -2.66 -6.78
CA PRO A 54 2.95 -1.96 -5.61
C PRO A 54 4.00 -2.81 -4.89
N VAL A 55 5.08 -2.14 -4.47
CA VAL A 55 6.12 -2.77 -3.66
C VAL A 55 5.85 -2.47 -2.20
N VAL A 56 5.73 -3.50 -1.38
CA VAL A 56 5.45 -3.40 0.05
C VAL A 56 6.68 -3.72 0.88
N LEU A 57 6.69 -3.25 2.13
CA LEU A 57 7.56 -3.78 3.17
C LEU A 57 6.77 -4.85 3.93
N VAL A 58 7.32 -6.04 4.12
CA VAL A 58 6.62 -7.09 4.87
C VAL A 58 7.11 -7.07 6.32
N ASP A 59 6.18 -7.06 7.27
CA ASP A 59 6.49 -7.08 8.70
C ASP A 59 6.64 -8.49 9.27
N CYS A 60 6.95 -8.56 10.56
CA CYS A 60 7.15 -9.80 11.31
C CYS A 60 5.91 -10.70 11.39
N PHE A 61 4.73 -10.20 11.03
CA PHE A 61 3.48 -10.95 11.03
C PHE A 61 3.03 -11.30 9.60
N SER A 62 3.96 -11.22 8.64
CA SER A 62 3.73 -11.44 7.22
C SER A 62 2.65 -10.49 6.65
N GLN A 63 2.51 -9.28 7.20
CA GLN A 63 1.56 -8.29 6.70
C GLN A 63 2.24 -7.28 5.78
N ALA A 64 1.51 -6.88 4.74
CA ALA A 64 1.94 -5.88 3.77
C ALA A 64 1.86 -4.47 4.35
N GLN A 65 3.00 -3.78 4.43
CA GLN A 65 3.10 -2.41 4.95
C GLN A 65 3.46 -1.42 3.84
N MET A 66 2.72 -0.30 3.81
CA MET A 66 2.96 0.84 2.94
C MET A 66 3.33 2.05 3.78
N ARG A 67 4.58 2.52 3.65
CA ARG A 67 5.12 3.68 4.39
C ARG A 67 4.83 3.62 5.91
N PRO A 68 5.16 2.52 6.60
CA PRO A 68 4.86 2.42 8.04
C PRO A 68 5.68 3.44 8.83
N SER A 69 5.12 3.95 9.94
CA SER A 69 5.82 4.85 10.85
C SER A 69 6.81 4.12 11.77
N GLU A 70 6.68 2.80 11.89
CA GLU A 70 7.51 1.92 12.72
C GLU A 70 7.79 0.60 12.00
N TYR A 71 8.92 -0.04 12.29
CA TYR A 71 9.27 -1.35 11.74
C TYR A 71 10.17 -2.13 12.70
N ILE A 72 9.79 -3.36 13.04
CA ILE A 72 10.59 -4.24 13.90
C ILE A 72 11.63 -4.95 13.03
N LEU A 73 12.92 -4.76 13.34
CA LEU A 73 14.02 -5.42 12.65
C LEU A 73 14.34 -6.78 13.25
N ALA A 74 14.23 -6.90 14.58
CA ALA A 74 14.46 -8.14 15.31
C ALA A 74 13.13 -8.80 15.69
N CYS A 75 12.53 -9.54 14.75
CA CYS A 75 11.19 -10.11 14.94
C CYS A 75 11.08 -11.11 16.11
N GLY A 76 12.18 -11.79 16.48
CA GLY A 76 12.17 -12.82 17.51
C GLY A 76 12.02 -12.30 18.93
N ASP A 77 12.65 -11.16 19.25
CA ASP A 77 12.72 -10.63 20.62
C ASP A 77 12.38 -9.14 20.73
N GLY A 78 12.19 -8.44 19.61
CA GLY A 78 11.85 -7.02 19.56
C GLY A 78 12.98 -6.09 20.00
N ASN A 79 14.22 -6.57 20.08
CA ASN A 79 15.35 -5.81 20.64
C ASN A 79 15.87 -4.68 19.73
N ASN A 80 15.41 -4.63 18.48
CA ASN A 80 15.72 -3.59 17.51
C ASN A 80 14.46 -3.21 16.72
N ARG A 81 14.11 -1.92 16.76
CA ARG A 81 12.98 -1.35 16.01
C ARG A 81 13.27 0.05 15.47
N LEU A 82 12.84 0.29 14.26
CA LEU A 82 12.77 1.61 13.66
C LEU A 82 11.48 2.30 14.08
N VAL A 83 11.57 3.56 14.49
CA VAL A 83 10.43 4.38 14.90
C VAL A 83 10.49 5.77 14.26
N SER A 84 9.37 6.48 14.29
CA SER A 84 9.25 7.84 13.72
C SER A 84 9.69 7.92 12.26
N LEU A 85 9.45 6.86 11.49
CA LEU A 85 9.80 6.80 10.08
C LEU A 85 8.99 7.82 9.28
N ARG A 86 9.72 8.70 8.57
CA ARG A 86 9.18 9.67 7.63
C ARG A 86 9.70 9.35 6.24
N TRP A 87 8.79 8.91 5.38
CA TRP A 87 9.12 8.46 4.03
C TRP A 87 9.22 9.64 3.05
N ASP A 88 10.41 9.85 2.50
CA ASP A 88 10.64 10.83 1.45
C ASP A 88 10.22 10.28 0.08
N THR A 89 10.51 9.00 -0.17
CA THR A 89 10.19 8.32 -1.43
C THR A 89 9.68 6.91 -1.20
N TRP A 90 8.82 6.45 -2.12
CA TRP A 90 8.38 5.07 -2.18
C TRP A 90 8.10 4.72 -3.64
N GLY A 91 9.07 4.09 -4.29
CA GLY A 91 9.02 3.74 -5.71
C GLY A 91 9.08 2.25 -5.95
N ALA A 92 8.95 1.86 -7.22
CA ALA A 92 8.92 0.45 -7.66
C ALA A 92 10.28 -0.29 -7.55
N ARG A 93 11.34 0.42 -7.13
CA ARG A 93 12.71 -0.11 -6.97
C ARG A 93 13.29 0.16 -5.60
N THR A 94 13.05 1.35 -5.06
CA THR A 94 13.58 1.79 -3.78
C THR A 94 12.56 2.63 -3.02
N ALA A 95 12.65 2.63 -1.70
CA ALA A 95 11.97 3.57 -0.83
C ALA A 95 12.97 4.15 0.16
N THR A 96 12.82 5.41 0.53
CA THR A 96 13.74 6.09 1.45
C THR A 96 12.97 6.80 2.57
N ALA A 97 13.52 6.70 3.78
CA ALA A 97 12.99 7.39 4.94
C ALA A 97 14.10 7.89 5.85
N THR A 98 13.72 8.81 6.74
CA THR A 98 14.47 9.15 7.94
C THR A 98 13.70 8.69 9.17
N GLY A 99 14.38 8.41 10.27
CA GLY A 99 13.75 8.03 11.53
C GLY A 99 14.76 7.81 12.64
N THR A 100 14.38 6.99 13.60
CA THR A 100 15.22 6.60 14.73
C THR A 100 15.26 5.08 14.85
N ASP A 101 16.45 4.51 14.93
CA ASP A 101 16.65 3.12 15.32
C ASP A 101 16.75 3.04 16.86
N MET A 102 15.87 2.26 17.47
CA MET A 102 15.85 1.96 18.90
C MET A 102 16.46 0.58 19.10
N VAL A 103 17.66 0.54 19.66
CA VAL A 103 18.42 -0.71 19.88
C VAL A 103 18.60 -0.96 21.36
N ASN A 104 18.16 -2.12 21.83
CA ASN A 104 18.34 -2.58 23.20
C ASN A 104 19.78 -3.09 23.38
N ASP A 105 20.45 -2.70 24.48
CA ASP A 105 21.79 -3.21 24.81
C ASP A 105 21.79 -4.67 25.28
N CYS A 106 20.63 -5.19 25.67
CA CYS A 106 20.42 -6.53 26.20
C CYS A 106 21.35 -6.89 27.38
N VAL A 107 21.71 -5.91 28.23
CA VAL A 107 22.55 -6.16 29.41
C VAL A 107 21.70 -6.16 30.69
N PRO A 108 21.72 -7.23 31.51
CA PRO A 108 22.37 -8.53 31.31
C PRO A 108 21.59 -9.50 30.39
N TYR A 109 20.34 -9.17 30.06
CA TYR A 109 19.53 -9.87 29.06
C TYR A 109 18.49 -8.91 28.48
N CYS A 110 17.91 -9.22 27.31
CA CYS A 110 17.08 -8.26 26.54
C CYS A 110 15.85 -7.71 27.28
N ALA A 111 15.20 -8.49 28.14
CA ALA A 111 14.06 -7.99 28.91
C ALA A 111 14.44 -7.04 30.06
N ALA A 112 15.71 -6.98 30.46
CA ALA A 112 16.23 -6.06 31.49
C ALA A 112 17.08 -4.91 30.92
N GLY A 113 17.46 -4.99 29.64
CA GLY A 113 18.32 -3.99 29.00
C GLY A 113 17.61 -2.66 28.69
N GLU A 114 18.39 -1.71 28.20
CA GLU A 114 17.94 -0.35 27.89
C GLU A 114 17.95 -0.11 26.37
N PHE A 115 16.88 0.52 25.86
CA PHE A 115 16.85 0.98 24.47
C PHE A 115 17.60 2.30 24.31
N ARG A 116 18.54 2.33 23.38
CA ARG A 116 19.28 3.52 22.96
C ARG A 116 18.79 3.98 21.58
N ALA A 117 18.70 5.29 21.40
CA ALA A 117 18.17 5.92 20.19
C ALA A 117 19.30 6.37 19.25
N TYR A 118 19.20 6.00 17.98
CA TYR A 118 20.16 6.39 16.94
C TYR A 118 19.41 6.99 15.74
N PRO A 119 19.68 8.25 15.36
CA PRO A 119 19.16 8.80 14.12
C PRO A 119 19.58 7.92 12.93
N VAL A 120 18.66 7.69 11.99
CA VAL A 120 18.94 6.78 10.87
C VAL A 120 18.29 7.24 9.57
N LYS A 121 19.01 7.01 8.47
CA LYS A 121 18.46 7.01 7.11
C LYS A 121 18.24 5.58 6.66
N VAL A 122 17.03 5.30 6.20
CA VAL A 122 16.59 3.98 5.76
C VAL A 122 16.47 3.97 4.24
N THR A 123 17.01 2.94 3.60
CA THR A 123 16.74 2.62 2.20
C THR A 123 16.22 1.20 2.09
N LEU A 124 15.04 1.03 1.51
CA LEU A 124 14.54 -0.27 1.07
C LEU A 124 14.94 -0.49 -0.39
N SER A 125 15.34 -1.71 -0.75
CA SER A 125 15.76 -2.05 -2.11
C SER A 125 15.47 -3.50 -2.49
N ASP A 126 15.88 -3.84 -3.71
CA ASP A 126 15.84 -5.18 -4.30
C ASP A 126 14.45 -5.83 -4.25
N PRO A 127 13.45 -5.22 -4.92
CA PRO A 127 12.12 -5.76 -4.89
C PRO A 127 12.01 -7.09 -5.63
N ALA A 128 11.35 -8.06 -5.00
CA ALA A 128 11.11 -9.39 -5.54
C ALA A 128 9.61 -9.73 -5.49
N ALA A 129 9.20 -10.73 -6.27
CA ALA A 129 7.84 -11.27 -6.18
C ALA A 129 7.58 -11.82 -4.77
N TRP A 130 6.34 -11.69 -4.31
CA TRP A 130 5.88 -12.31 -3.08
C TRP A 130 5.01 -13.53 -3.43
N PRO A 131 5.50 -14.78 -3.26
CA PRO A 131 4.82 -15.96 -3.78
C PRO A 131 3.35 -16.11 -3.33
N GLU A 132 3.05 -15.76 -2.08
CA GLU A 132 1.70 -15.84 -1.52
C GLU A 132 0.78 -14.67 -1.94
N HIS A 133 1.34 -13.65 -2.59
CA HIS A 133 0.65 -12.41 -3.00
C HIS A 133 1.08 -12.00 -4.42
N PRO A 134 0.54 -12.64 -5.47
CA PRO A 134 1.00 -12.47 -6.85
C PRO A 134 0.86 -11.05 -7.40
N ASP A 135 -0.06 -10.26 -6.83
CA ASP A 135 -0.28 -8.85 -7.21
C ASP A 135 0.65 -7.87 -6.48
N LEU A 136 1.54 -8.37 -5.61
CA LEU A 136 2.45 -7.57 -4.80
C LEU A 136 3.91 -7.98 -5.05
N ARG A 137 4.78 -6.99 -5.00
CA ARG A 137 6.21 -7.19 -4.80
C ARG A 137 6.59 -6.77 -3.39
N ARG A 138 7.69 -7.29 -2.88
CA ARG A 138 8.23 -6.88 -1.58
C ARG A 138 9.67 -6.41 -1.70
N PHE A 139 10.05 -5.41 -0.92
CA PHE A 139 11.46 -5.13 -0.70
C PHE A 139 12.13 -6.31 0.01
N THR A 140 13.36 -6.66 -0.37
CA THR A 140 14.09 -7.79 0.23
C THR A 140 15.34 -7.37 0.98
N MET A 141 15.72 -6.09 0.88
CA MET A 141 16.89 -5.53 1.53
C MET A 141 16.53 -4.23 2.22
N ILE A 142 17.10 -4.01 3.40
CA ILE A 142 17.03 -2.74 4.13
C ILE A 142 18.44 -2.30 4.47
N ARG A 143 18.78 -1.07 4.10
CA ARG A 143 20.03 -0.41 4.45
C ARG A 143 19.77 0.65 5.50
N LEU A 144 20.55 0.62 6.56
CA LEU A 144 20.56 1.62 7.61
C LEU A 144 21.87 2.41 7.52
N ARG A 145 21.74 3.74 7.40
CA ARG A 145 22.86 4.66 7.51
C ARG A 145 22.66 5.56 8.72
N TYR A 146 23.60 5.48 9.65
CA TYR A 146 23.67 6.32 10.83
C TYR A 146 24.53 7.55 10.52
N PRO A 147 23.96 8.77 10.49
CA PRO A 147 24.71 9.99 10.20
C PRO A 147 25.69 10.34 11.34
N ASP A 148 25.32 10.00 12.59
CA ASP A 148 26.05 10.36 13.80
C ASP A 148 26.79 9.14 14.36
N THR A 149 26.32 8.58 15.48
CA THR A 149 26.81 7.32 16.06
C THR A 149 25.97 6.14 15.60
N ALA A 150 26.56 4.94 15.63
CA ALA A 150 25.86 3.68 15.37
C ALA A 150 25.91 2.80 16.62
N PRO A 151 24.97 1.84 16.79
CA PRO A 151 25.06 0.82 17.83
C PRO A 151 26.36 0.02 17.67
N ASP A 152 27.09 -0.25 18.75
CA ASP A 152 28.23 -1.18 18.70
C ASP A 152 27.73 -2.64 18.63
N PRO A 153 28.31 -3.54 17.82
CA PRO A 153 29.43 -3.38 16.88
C PRO A 153 29.02 -3.05 15.44
N VAL A 154 27.80 -2.53 15.24
CA VAL A 154 27.25 -2.21 13.93
C VAL A 154 27.99 -1.02 13.31
N ARG A 155 28.35 -1.14 12.03
CA ARG A 155 28.96 -0.04 11.27
C ARG A 155 27.91 1.05 10.98
N LYS A 156 28.37 2.29 10.78
CA LYS A 156 27.51 3.42 10.38
C LYS A 156 26.72 3.19 9.08
N ASP A 157 27.12 2.22 8.26
CA ASP A 157 26.44 1.85 7.04
C ASP A 157 26.35 0.32 6.99
N VAL A 158 25.13 -0.21 7.14
CA VAL A 158 24.85 -1.64 7.23
C VAL A 158 23.64 -1.97 6.38
N THR A 159 23.61 -3.17 5.80
CA THR A 159 22.48 -3.66 5.03
C THR A 159 22.09 -5.05 5.52
N TYR A 160 20.81 -5.23 5.79
CA TYR A 160 20.22 -6.49 6.22
C TYR A 160 19.33 -7.04 5.11
N ARG A 161 19.30 -8.37 5.01
CA ARG A 161 18.27 -9.07 4.25
C ARG A 161 16.99 -9.07 5.08
N LEU A 162 15.88 -8.67 4.47
CA LEU A 162 14.57 -8.76 5.07
C LEU A 162 14.07 -10.20 4.98
N VAL A 163 13.75 -10.77 6.13
CA VAL A 163 13.06 -12.04 6.30
C VAL A 163 11.74 -11.74 7.00
N TYR A 164 10.66 -12.36 6.53
CA TYR A 164 9.28 -12.16 6.99
C TYR A 164 8.63 -13.50 7.30
#